data_AF-A0ABC8BLG7-F1
#
_entry.id   AF-A0ABC8BLG7-F1
#
_cell.length_a   1.000
_cell.length_b   1.000
_cell.length_c   1.000
_cell.angle_alpha   90.00
_cell.angle_beta   90.00
_cell.angle_gamma   90.00
#
_symmetry.space_group_name_H-M   'P 1'
#
loop_
_entity.id
_entity.type
_entity.pdbx_description
1 polymer ?
#
loop_
_entity_poly.entity_id
_entity_poly.type
_entity_poly.pdbx_seq_one_letter_code
_entity_poly.pdbx_strand_id
1 'polypeptide(L)'
;MVRDERWMLALVCVCYLTVVYITSRGLIAAPRFRLLETRIRDCRTRAAVLAGTEPGDSGRAASLGALSSRLDELELGRTVVWRLVRGSWVVAIPLSKLAAAWRALHSAERRLLQLETPVERAASLESARLALLAAQRPGDADLAARLAAHPPESPQTQALLLAVTELLHQREDSEAEHEYEQQRIALWLALTGLGALLLVGLALGHTTTMLLGALGGFLSPVVGVMRSQRHSSWGVLVLAPVGGALAATGGLLLIRMLADPQLGVLGEVFLENSWNAPDRPVAMATALLFGFSGNLFSRLALTATGQIATPPDPAQPQ
;
A
#
# COMPACT_ATOMS: atom_id res chain seq x y z
N MET A 1 0.21 38.83 11.84
CA MET A 1 1.29 38.17 11.07
C MET A 1 1.77 36.89 11.75
N VAL A 2 2.59 36.91 12.82
CA VAL A 2 3.11 35.64 13.43
C VAL A 2 2.02 34.67 13.90
N ARG A 3 0.88 35.16 14.39
CA ARG A 3 -0.25 34.30 14.81
C ARG A 3 -0.96 33.65 13.62
N ASP A 4 -1.00 34.31 12.46
CA ASP A 4 -1.72 33.85 11.27
C ASP A 4 -0.95 32.73 10.56
N GLU A 5 0.38 32.83 10.52
CA GLU A 5 1.27 31.81 9.92
C GLU A 5 1.21 30.47 10.67
N ARG A 6 1.12 30.51 12.00
CA ARG A 6 0.99 29.31 12.84
C ARG A 6 -0.31 28.55 12.55
N TRP A 7 -1.41 29.28 12.39
CA TRP A 7 -2.69 28.68 12.02
C TRP A 7 -2.69 28.13 10.60
N MET A 8 -2.01 28.81 9.68
CA MET A 8 -1.88 28.35 8.30
C MET A 8 -1.16 27.00 8.20
N LEU A 9 -0.02 26.82 8.88
CA LEU A 9 0.70 25.54 8.87
C LEU A 9 -0.15 24.41 9.47
N ALA A 10 -0.76 24.65 10.62
CA ALA A 10 -1.64 23.69 11.26
C ALA A 10 -2.82 23.30 10.35
N LEU A 11 -3.45 24.28 9.71
CA LEU A 11 -4.54 24.06 8.76
C LEU A 11 -4.08 23.21 7.57
N VAL A 12 -2.92 23.52 6.97
CA VAL A 12 -2.36 22.74 5.86
C VAL A 12 -2.07 21.30 6.29
N CYS A 13 -1.46 21.09 7.45
CA CYS A 13 -1.20 19.74 7.97
C CYS A 13 -2.50 18.95 8.21
N VAL A 14 -3.52 19.57 8.79
CA VAL A 14 -4.83 18.93 9.03
C VAL A 14 -5.55 18.62 7.72
N CYS A 15 -5.58 19.56 6.78
CA CYS A 15 -6.16 19.35 5.44
C CYS A 15 -5.44 18.21 4.71
N TYR A 16 -4.10 18.20 4.75
CA TYR A 16 -3.29 17.15 4.15
C TYR A 16 -3.59 15.78 4.76
N LEU A 17 -3.59 15.67 6.09
CA LEU A 17 -3.93 14.44 6.78
C LEU A 17 -5.35 13.96 6.45
N THR A 18 -6.29 14.89 6.34
CA THR A 18 -7.67 14.60 5.95
C THR A 18 -7.73 14.01 4.54
N VAL A 19 -7.03 14.61 3.56
CA VAL A 19 -6.94 14.07 2.20
C VAL A 19 -6.28 12.69 2.18
N VAL A 20 -5.17 12.50 2.90
CA VAL A 20 -4.49 11.19 3.01
C VAL A 20 -5.42 10.14 3.61
N TYR A 21 -6.18 10.50 4.65
CA TYR A 21 -7.13 9.59 5.29
C TYR A 21 -8.28 9.23 4.35
N ILE A 22 -8.87 10.21 3.67
CA ILE A 22 -9.94 10.00 2.69
C ILE A 22 -9.46 9.13 1.53
N THR A 23 -8.28 9.40 0.98
CA THR A 23 -7.74 8.64 -0.15
C THR A 23 -7.38 7.20 0.27
N SER A 24 -6.73 7.03 1.42
CA SER A 24 -6.46 5.71 2.03
C SER A 24 -7.73 4.86 2.14
N ARG A 25 -8.79 5.42 2.72
CA ARG A 25 -10.02 4.66 3.01
C ARG A 25 -10.94 4.54 1.80
N GLY A 26 -11.06 5.61 1.01
CA GLY A 26 -11.99 5.69 -0.11
C GLY A 26 -11.48 5.08 -1.41
N LEU A 27 -10.21 5.29 -1.77
CA LEU A 27 -9.69 4.85 -3.06
C LEU A 27 -9.08 3.45 -3.01
N ILE A 28 -8.61 3.00 -1.84
CA ILE A 28 -7.93 1.70 -1.72
C ILE A 28 -8.87 0.63 -1.15
N ALA A 29 -9.52 0.91 -0.01
CA ALA A 29 -10.34 -0.11 0.64
C ALA A 29 -11.66 -0.37 -0.11
N ALA A 30 -12.27 0.66 -0.72
CA ALA A 30 -13.57 0.51 -1.37
C ALA A 30 -13.54 -0.38 -2.62
N PRO A 31 -12.58 -0.27 -3.56
CA PRO A 31 -12.52 -1.19 -4.70
C PRO A 31 -12.32 -2.64 -4.28
N ARG A 32 -11.44 -2.90 -3.30
CA ARG A 32 -11.23 -4.26 -2.77
C ARG A 32 -12.47 -4.83 -2.09
N PHE A 33 -13.22 -3.99 -1.39
CA PHE A 33 -14.48 -4.42 -0.80
C PHE A 33 -15.55 -4.72 -1.87
N ARG A 34 -15.66 -3.89 -2.91
CA ARG A 34 -16.56 -4.19 -4.04
C ARG A 34 -16.20 -5.50 -4.75
N LEU A 35 -14.90 -5.76 -4.92
CA LEU A 35 -14.42 -7.03 -5.48
C LEU A 35 -14.81 -8.22 -4.57
N LEU A 36 -14.67 -8.06 -3.26
CA LEU A 36 -15.11 -9.05 -2.28
C LEU A 36 -16.62 -9.33 -2.40
N GLU A 37 -17.45 -8.28 -2.47
CA GLU A 37 -18.91 -8.45 -2.65
C GLU A 37 -19.25 -9.21 -3.93
N THR A 38 -18.58 -8.87 -5.04
CA THR A 38 -18.76 -9.59 -6.31
C THR A 38 -18.38 -11.06 -6.17
N ARG A 39 -17.22 -11.38 -5.60
CA ARG A 39 -16.80 -12.79 -5.41
C ARG A 39 -17.70 -13.55 -4.43
N ILE A 40 -18.22 -12.91 -3.39
CA ILE A 40 -19.20 -13.52 -2.48
C ILE A 40 -20.47 -13.90 -3.26
N ARG A 41 -20.98 -13.01 -4.11
CA ARG A 41 -22.15 -13.29 -4.95
C ARG A 41 -21.86 -14.41 -5.95
N ASP A 42 -20.69 -14.40 -6.59
CA ASP A 42 -20.28 -15.47 -7.52
C ASP A 42 -20.15 -16.82 -6.80
N CYS A 43 -19.62 -16.85 -5.58
CA CYS A 43 -19.60 -18.07 -4.77
C CYS A 43 -21.01 -18.57 -4.43
N ARG A 44 -21.93 -17.65 -4.10
CA ARG A 44 -23.31 -18.01 -3.78
C ARG A 44 -24.03 -18.56 -5.00
N THR A 45 -23.88 -17.93 -6.18
CA THR A 45 -24.51 -18.42 -7.41
C THR A 45 -23.99 -19.81 -7.78
N ARG A 46 -22.67 -20.04 -7.66
CA ARG A 46 -22.07 -21.37 -7.85
C ARG A 46 -22.62 -22.39 -6.86
N ALA A 47 -22.71 -22.05 -5.57
CA ALA A 47 -23.28 -22.94 -4.55
C ALA A 47 -24.76 -23.30 -4.84
N ALA A 48 -25.55 -22.36 -5.34
CA ALA A 48 -26.93 -22.59 -5.72
C ALA A 48 -27.06 -23.51 -6.95
N VAL A 49 -26.20 -23.34 -7.95
CA VAL A 49 -26.14 -24.23 -9.14
C VAL A 49 -25.77 -25.65 -8.74
N LEU A 50 -24.80 -25.80 -7.84
CA LEU A 50 -24.38 -27.09 -7.28
C LEU A 50 -25.50 -27.79 -6.49
N ALA A 51 -26.31 -27.01 -5.75
CA ALA A 51 -27.44 -27.56 -5.01
C ALA A 51 -28.56 -28.07 -5.95
N GLY A 52 -28.69 -27.47 -7.14
CA GLY A 52 -29.72 -27.85 -8.11
C GLY A 52 -29.38 -29.05 -9.00
N THR A 53 -28.10 -29.40 -9.14
CA THR A 53 -27.64 -30.45 -10.07
C THR A 53 -27.75 -31.87 -9.53
N GLU A 54 -27.65 -32.09 -8.21
CA GLU A 54 -27.78 -33.43 -7.60
C GLU A 54 -28.55 -33.41 -6.26
N PRO A 55 -29.90 -33.40 -6.30
CA PRO A 55 -30.74 -33.25 -5.10
C PRO A 55 -30.78 -34.50 -4.17
N GLY A 56 -30.04 -35.57 -4.49
CA GLY A 56 -30.10 -36.85 -3.77
C GLY A 56 -29.09 -37.03 -2.64
N ASP A 57 -28.03 -36.22 -2.57
CA ASP A 57 -26.98 -36.35 -1.54
C ASP A 57 -27.24 -35.41 -0.35
N SER A 58 -27.82 -35.96 0.71
CA SER A 58 -28.10 -35.24 1.96
C SER A 58 -26.86 -34.62 2.61
N GLY A 59 -25.68 -35.21 2.45
CA GLY A 59 -24.42 -34.69 3.00
C GLY A 59 -23.94 -33.46 2.23
N ARG A 60 -24.05 -33.50 0.90
CA ARG A 60 -23.75 -32.36 0.02
C ARG A 60 -24.74 -31.21 0.19
N ALA A 61 -26.02 -31.51 0.35
CA ALA A 61 -27.03 -30.49 0.63
C ALA A 61 -26.76 -29.76 1.96
N ALA A 62 -26.38 -30.50 3.01
CA ALA A 62 -26.03 -29.93 4.30
C ALA A 62 -24.76 -29.05 4.23
N SER A 63 -23.73 -29.47 3.48
CA SER A 63 -22.49 -28.70 3.33
C SER A 63 -22.70 -27.42 2.52
N LEU A 64 -23.50 -27.45 1.46
CA LEU A 64 -23.91 -26.26 0.70
C LEU A 64 -24.79 -25.32 1.53
N GLY A 65 -25.68 -25.86 2.37
CA GLY A 65 -26.46 -25.09 3.34
C GLY A 65 -25.57 -24.35 4.34
N ALA A 66 -24.59 -25.03 4.93
CA ALA A 66 -23.63 -24.41 5.85
C ALA A 66 -22.69 -23.39 5.15
N LEU A 67 -22.38 -23.58 3.87
CA LEU A 67 -21.58 -22.64 3.09
C LEU A 67 -22.38 -21.38 2.76
N SER A 68 -23.63 -21.52 2.31
CA SER A 68 -24.51 -20.38 2.03
C SER A 68 -24.77 -19.53 3.27
N SER A 69 -25.05 -20.16 4.42
CA SER A 69 -25.24 -19.42 5.69
C SER A 69 -23.99 -18.62 6.08
N ARG A 70 -22.79 -19.18 5.84
CA ARG A 70 -21.52 -18.49 6.13
C ARG A 70 -21.26 -17.34 5.15
N LEU A 71 -21.65 -17.47 3.88
CA LEU A 71 -21.59 -16.36 2.91
C LEU A 71 -22.57 -15.25 3.28
N ASP A 72 -23.76 -15.59 3.78
CA ASP A 72 -24.75 -14.63 4.27
C ASP A 72 -24.20 -13.83 5.46
N GLU A 73 -23.52 -14.49 6.41
CA GLU A 73 -22.86 -13.82 7.53
C GLU A 73 -21.76 -12.83 7.08
N LEU A 74 -21.07 -13.15 5.99
CA LEU A 74 -20.05 -12.27 5.39
C LEU A 74 -20.68 -11.06 4.68
N GLU A 75 -21.80 -11.25 3.97
CA GLU A 75 -22.48 -10.17 3.23
C GLU A 75 -23.27 -9.23 4.16
N LEU A 76 -23.94 -9.76 5.19
CA LEU A 76 -24.76 -9.00 6.14
C LEU A 76 -23.95 -8.01 7.02
N GLY A 77 -22.67 -7.80 6.73
CA GLY A 77 -21.86 -6.74 7.34
C GLY A 77 -21.49 -6.98 8.81
N ARG A 78 -21.74 -8.19 9.34
CA ARG A 78 -21.31 -8.54 10.71
C ARG A 78 -19.78 -8.55 10.84
N THR A 79 -19.07 -8.90 9.77
CA THR A 79 -17.61 -8.90 9.70
C THR A 79 -17.06 -7.55 9.25
N VAL A 80 -17.61 -6.91 8.21
CA VAL A 80 -17.16 -5.59 7.73
C VAL A 80 -18.20 -4.52 8.05
N VAL A 81 -18.11 -3.93 9.24
CA VAL A 81 -19.05 -2.89 9.70
C VAL A 81 -18.80 -1.61 8.92
N TRP A 82 -19.78 -1.22 8.10
CA TRP A 82 -19.90 0.13 7.56
C TRP A 82 -20.07 1.11 8.72
N ARG A 83 -19.02 1.86 9.05
CA ARG A 83 -19.19 3.05 9.88
C ARG A 83 -19.16 4.26 8.96
N LEU A 84 -20.34 4.83 8.71
CA LEU A 84 -20.42 6.23 8.37
C LEU A 84 -19.89 6.98 9.59
N VAL A 85 -18.76 7.65 9.44
CA VAL A 85 -18.30 8.57 10.48
C VAL A 85 -19.27 9.75 10.45
N ARG A 86 -20.06 9.92 11.52
CA ARG A 86 -21.06 10.97 11.60
C ARG A 86 -20.37 12.33 11.43
N GLY A 87 -20.58 12.99 10.29
CA GLY A 87 -19.94 14.27 9.93
C GLY A 87 -18.98 14.22 8.74
N SER A 88 -18.60 13.04 8.22
CA SER A 88 -17.84 12.93 6.98
C SER A 88 -18.46 11.87 6.06
N TRP A 89 -18.54 12.15 4.76
CA TRP A 89 -19.02 11.23 3.71
C TRP A 89 -18.03 10.08 3.44
N VAL A 90 -17.29 9.65 4.47
CA VAL A 90 -16.16 8.74 4.35
C VAL A 90 -16.51 7.42 5.01
N VAL A 91 -16.49 6.37 4.21
CA VAL A 91 -16.78 5.00 4.64
C VAL A 91 -15.52 4.43 5.29
N ALA A 92 -15.56 4.17 6.60
CA ALA A 92 -14.45 3.56 7.30
C ALA A 92 -14.52 2.04 7.22
N ILE A 93 -13.84 1.44 6.23
CA ILE A 93 -13.63 -0.02 6.15
C ILE A 93 -12.34 -0.37 6.90
N PRO A 94 -12.38 -1.07 8.05
CA PRO A 94 -11.17 -1.52 8.72
C PRO A 94 -10.47 -2.61 7.91
N LEU A 95 -9.25 -2.31 7.43
CA LEU A 95 -8.45 -3.21 6.57
C LEU A 95 -8.21 -4.58 7.21
N SER A 96 -8.05 -4.65 8.53
CA SER A 96 -7.89 -5.91 9.26
C SER A 96 -9.13 -6.81 9.17
N LYS A 97 -10.34 -6.23 9.21
CA LYS A 97 -11.58 -7.00 9.03
C LYS A 97 -11.81 -7.38 7.57
N LEU A 98 -11.39 -6.52 6.64
CA LEU A 98 -11.42 -6.83 5.21
C LEU A 98 -10.52 -8.04 4.92
N ALA A 99 -9.29 -8.07 5.46
CA ALA A 99 -8.40 -9.23 5.36
C ALA A 99 -9.03 -10.51 5.95
N ALA A 100 -9.65 -10.42 7.13
CA ALA A 100 -10.36 -11.55 7.72
C ALA A 100 -11.53 -12.06 6.86
N ALA A 101 -12.27 -11.16 6.22
CA ALA A 101 -13.36 -11.50 5.31
C ALA A 101 -12.85 -12.19 4.03
N TRP A 102 -11.73 -11.74 3.48
CA TRP A 102 -11.05 -12.41 2.36
C TRP A 102 -10.62 -13.84 2.71
N ARG A 103 -9.95 -14.05 3.85
CA ARG A 103 -9.58 -15.41 4.30
C ARG A 103 -10.81 -16.31 4.51
N ALA A 104 -11.91 -15.75 5.00
CA ALA A 104 -13.16 -16.49 5.15
C ALA A 104 -13.76 -16.86 3.78
N LEU A 105 -13.75 -15.95 2.82
CA LEU A 105 -14.16 -16.23 1.43
C LEU A 105 -13.28 -17.31 0.79
N HIS A 106 -11.95 -17.19 0.87
CA HIS A 106 -11.01 -18.21 0.36
C HIS A 106 -11.25 -19.60 0.98
N SER A 107 -11.69 -19.65 2.24
CA SER A 107 -12.09 -20.91 2.88
C SER A 107 -13.40 -21.46 2.33
N ALA A 108 -14.35 -20.60 1.96
CA ALA A 108 -15.60 -21.00 1.34
C ALA A 108 -15.38 -21.48 -0.11
N GLU A 109 -14.58 -20.76 -0.89
CA GLU A 109 -14.20 -21.15 -2.26
C GLU A 109 -13.54 -22.53 -2.28
N ARG A 110 -12.60 -22.81 -1.37
CA ARG A 110 -11.98 -24.13 -1.26
C ARG A 110 -12.96 -25.23 -0.89
N ARG A 111 -13.93 -24.95 -0.01
CA ARG A 111 -15.00 -25.90 0.30
C ARG A 111 -15.91 -26.13 -0.91
N LEU A 112 -16.16 -25.10 -1.71
CA LEU A 112 -16.95 -25.22 -2.92
C LEU A 112 -16.25 -26.08 -3.97
N LEU A 113 -14.93 -25.92 -4.16
CA LEU A 113 -14.10 -26.76 -5.03
C LEU A 113 -14.15 -28.26 -4.67
N GLN A 114 -14.30 -28.59 -3.38
CA GLN A 114 -14.47 -29.98 -2.93
C GLN A 114 -15.80 -30.59 -3.38
N LEU A 115 -16.80 -29.75 -3.63
CA LEU A 115 -18.16 -30.13 -3.99
C LEU A 115 -18.44 -29.94 -5.49
N GLU A 116 -17.44 -29.62 -6.31
CA GLU A 116 -17.61 -29.39 -7.75
C GLU A 116 -17.83 -30.69 -8.54
N THR A 117 -18.73 -30.60 -9.53
CA THR A 117 -18.95 -31.63 -10.54
C THR A 117 -17.71 -31.79 -11.45
N PRO A 118 -17.51 -32.93 -12.15
CA PRO A 118 -16.36 -33.12 -13.02
C PRO A 118 -16.24 -32.06 -14.13
N VAL A 119 -17.36 -31.55 -14.63
CA VAL A 119 -17.39 -30.48 -15.65
C VAL A 119 -16.89 -29.16 -15.08
N GLU A 120 -17.37 -28.74 -13.91
CA GLU A 120 -16.91 -27.51 -13.25
C GLU A 120 -15.46 -27.62 -12.82
N ARG A 121 -15.03 -28.80 -12.36
CA ARG A 121 -13.65 -29.06 -11.98
C ARG A 121 -12.69 -28.87 -13.15
N ALA A 122 -13.06 -29.29 -14.36
CA ALA A 122 -12.26 -29.05 -15.56
C ALA A 122 -12.11 -27.54 -15.85
N ALA A 123 -13.18 -26.75 -15.66
CA ALA A 123 -13.12 -25.30 -15.81
C ALA A 123 -12.25 -24.65 -14.72
N SER A 124 -12.39 -25.08 -13.46
CA SER A 124 -11.56 -24.61 -12.34
C SER A 124 -10.08 -24.94 -12.56
N LEU A 125 -9.75 -26.12 -13.09
CA LEU A 125 -8.39 -26.52 -13.45
C LEU A 125 -7.79 -25.58 -14.49
N GLU A 126 -8.52 -25.29 -15.57
CA GLU A 126 -8.04 -24.38 -16.61
C GLU A 126 -7.85 -22.96 -16.07
N SER A 127 -8.79 -22.49 -15.23
CA SER A 127 -8.66 -21.17 -14.60
C SER A 127 -7.42 -21.06 -13.70
N ALA A 128 -7.13 -22.09 -12.91
CA ALA A 128 -5.95 -22.14 -12.04
C ALA A 128 -4.66 -22.19 -12.86
N ARG A 129 -4.66 -22.92 -13.98
CA ARG A 129 -3.53 -22.99 -14.93
C ARG A 129 -3.24 -21.62 -15.53
N LEU A 130 -4.27 -20.93 -16.02
CA LEU A 130 -4.14 -19.58 -16.57
C LEU A 130 -3.64 -18.58 -15.52
N ALA A 131 -4.12 -18.67 -14.28
CA ALA A 131 -3.67 -17.82 -13.18
C ALA A 131 -2.17 -18.02 -12.87
N LEU A 132 -1.70 -19.27 -12.80
CA LEU A 132 -0.28 -19.59 -12.60
C LEU A 132 0.60 -19.06 -13.74
N LEU A 133 0.17 -19.25 -14.99
CA LEU A 133 0.91 -18.77 -16.16
C LEU A 133 0.96 -17.24 -16.24
N ALA A 134 -0.12 -16.57 -15.82
CA ALA A 134 -0.17 -15.11 -15.78
C ALA A 134 0.73 -14.51 -14.68
N ALA A 135 0.88 -15.19 -13.54
CA ALA A 135 1.68 -14.69 -12.42
C ALA A 135 3.20 -14.73 -12.68
N GLN A 136 3.66 -15.63 -13.56
CA GLN A 136 5.07 -15.78 -13.97
C GLN A 136 6.08 -15.90 -12.81
N ARG A 137 5.69 -16.49 -11.68
CA ARG A 137 6.59 -16.68 -10.53
C ARG A 137 7.45 -17.94 -10.69
N PRO A 138 8.63 -18.00 -10.06
CA PRO A 138 9.44 -19.22 -10.04
C PRO A 138 8.63 -20.40 -9.52
N GLY A 139 8.59 -21.50 -10.29
CA GLY A 139 7.85 -22.72 -9.96
C GLY A 139 6.40 -22.77 -10.47
N ASP A 140 5.80 -21.66 -10.88
CA ASP A 140 4.40 -21.63 -11.34
C ASP A 140 4.21 -22.38 -12.67
N ALA A 141 5.20 -22.32 -13.55
CA ALA A 141 5.19 -23.07 -14.82
C ALA A 141 5.23 -24.60 -14.61
N ASP A 142 5.99 -25.08 -13.61
CA ASP A 142 6.05 -26.49 -13.25
C ASP A 142 4.73 -26.95 -12.63
N LEU A 143 4.13 -26.15 -11.74
CA LEU A 143 2.81 -26.42 -11.18
C LEU A 143 1.70 -26.45 -12.24
N ALA A 144 1.74 -25.51 -13.20
CA ALA A 144 0.82 -25.48 -14.33
C ALA A 144 0.98 -26.73 -15.24
N ALA A 145 2.22 -27.18 -15.48
CA ALA A 145 2.49 -28.40 -16.23
C ALA A 145 1.99 -29.65 -15.51
N ARG A 146 2.17 -29.74 -14.19
CA ARG A 146 1.66 -30.84 -13.35
C ARG A 146 0.13 -30.91 -13.35
N LEU A 147 -0.54 -29.76 -13.28
CA LEU A 147 -2.00 -29.70 -13.41
C LEU A 147 -2.49 -30.20 -14.78
N ALA A 148 -1.76 -29.90 -15.85
CA ALA A 148 -2.11 -30.34 -17.20
C ALA A 148 -1.82 -31.83 -17.45
N ALA A 149 -0.90 -32.44 -16.69
CA ALA A 149 -0.49 -33.82 -16.87
C ALA A 149 -1.49 -34.86 -16.36
N HIS A 150 -2.41 -34.48 -15.47
CA HIS A 150 -3.38 -35.40 -14.87
C HIS A 150 -4.79 -35.22 -15.44
N PRO A 151 -5.55 -36.30 -15.66
CA PRO A 151 -6.93 -36.20 -16.13
C PRO A 151 -7.83 -35.53 -15.07
N PRO A 152 -8.84 -34.75 -15.49
CA PRO A 152 -9.67 -33.94 -14.58
C PRO A 152 -10.43 -34.75 -13.54
N GLU A 153 -10.69 -36.02 -13.82
CA GLU A 153 -11.46 -36.92 -12.95
C GLU A 153 -10.61 -37.59 -11.86
N SER A 154 -9.28 -37.45 -11.91
CA SER A 154 -8.42 -38.13 -10.94
C SER A 154 -8.51 -37.47 -9.55
N PRO A 155 -8.51 -38.26 -8.46
CA PRO A 155 -8.49 -37.73 -7.09
C PRO A 155 -7.20 -36.95 -6.81
N GLN A 156 -6.10 -37.32 -7.49
CA GLN A 156 -4.83 -36.60 -7.42
C GLN A 156 -4.95 -35.19 -8.03
N THR A 157 -5.71 -35.06 -9.12
CA THR A 157 -5.99 -33.76 -9.74
C THR A 157 -6.80 -32.87 -8.83
N GLN A 158 -7.79 -33.43 -8.13
CA GLN A 158 -8.57 -32.68 -7.15
C GLN A 158 -7.71 -32.22 -5.97
N ALA A 159 -6.86 -33.10 -5.43
CA ALA A 159 -5.92 -32.73 -4.37
C ALA A 159 -4.92 -31.65 -4.82
N LEU A 160 -4.39 -31.77 -6.04
CA LEU A 160 -3.47 -30.79 -6.61
C LEU A 160 -4.16 -29.45 -6.87
N LEU A 161 -5.39 -29.46 -7.39
CA LEU A 161 -6.19 -28.25 -7.60
C LEU A 161 -6.46 -27.53 -6.27
N LEU A 162 -6.83 -28.27 -5.22
CA LEU A 162 -7.01 -27.69 -3.88
C LEU A 162 -5.71 -27.10 -3.32
N ALA A 163 -4.58 -27.79 -3.51
CA ALA A 163 -3.28 -27.29 -3.08
C ALA A 163 -2.85 -26.03 -3.84
N VAL A 164 -3.06 -26.00 -5.16
CA VAL A 164 -2.75 -24.83 -6.00
C VAL A 164 -3.65 -23.64 -5.66
N THR A 165 -4.94 -23.86 -5.50
CA THR A 165 -5.87 -22.78 -5.11
C THR A 165 -5.58 -22.26 -3.71
N GLU A 166 -5.21 -23.13 -2.76
CA GLU A 166 -4.69 -22.70 -1.46
C GLU A 166 -3.43 -21.85 -1.57
N LEU A 167 -2.46 -22.26 -2.38
CA LEU A 167 -1.24 -21.49 -2.63
C LEU A 167 -1.55 -20.11 -3.22
N LEU A 168 -2.44 -20.05 -4.21
CA LEU A 168 -2.87 -18.79 -4.83
C LEU A 168 -3.56 -17.87 -3.81
N HIS A 169 -4.49 -18.41 -3.01
CA HIS A 169 -5.15 -17.63 -1.96
C HIS A 169 -4.18 -17.15 -0.88
N GLN A 170 -3.23 -18.00 -0.45
CA GLN A 170 -2.19 -17.60 0.51
C GLN A 170 -1.33 -16.45 -0.04
N ARG A 171 -1.03 -16.46 -1.34
CA ARG A 171 -0.30 -15.38 -2.01
C ARG A 171 -1.12 -14.09 -2.05
N GLU A 172 -2.38 -14.16 -2.48
CA GLU A 172 -3.31 -13.02 -2.50
C GLU A 172 -3.43 -12.41 -1.08
N ASP A 173 -3.60 -13.25 -0.06
CA ASP A 173 -3.69 -12.81 1.34
C ASP A 173 -2.39 -12.15 1.83
N SER A 174 -1.23 -12.75 1.53
CA SER A 174 0.08 -12.22 1.94
C SER A 174 0.40 -10.88 1.27
N GLU A 175 0.07 -10.74 -0.01
CA GLU A 175 0.24 -9.49 -0.75
C GLU A 175 -0.68 -8.39 -0.20
N ALA A 176 -1.94 -8.72 0.06
CA ALA A 176 -2.88 -7.78 0.67
C ALA A 176 -2.42 -7.35 2.07
N GLU A 177 -1.95 -8.28 2.90
CA GLU A 177 -1.38 -7.97 4.21
C GLU A 177 -0.18 -7.05 4.11
N HIS A 178 0.77 -7.36 3.22
CA HIS A 178 1.95 -6.54 3.02
C HIS A 178 1.59 -5.11 2.60
N GLU A 179 0.65 -4.95 1.68
CA GLU A 179 0.15 -3.62 1.28
C GLU A 179 -0.51 -2.87 2.45
N TYR A 180 -1.30 -3.55 3.29
CA TYR A 180 -1.93 -2.92 4.45
C TYR A 180 -0.90 -2.50 5.50
N GLU A 181 0.15 -3.30 5.71
CA GLU A 181 1.25 -2.94 6.60
C GLU A 181 2.02 -1.74 6.07
N GLN A 182 2.34 -1.72 4.78
CA GLN A 182 2.99 -0.57 4.13
C GLN A 182 2.14 0.70 4.29
N GLN A 183 0.81 0.62 4.10
CA GLN A 183 -0.09 1.76 4.30
C GLN A 183 -0.14 2.23 5.75
N ARG A 184 -0.17 1.30 6.72
CA ARG A 184 -0.14 1.62 8.15
C ARG A 184 1.16 2.32 8.52
N ILE A 185 2.30 1.80 8.06
CA ILE A 185 3.62 2.40 8.29
C ILE A 185 3.68 3.78 7.65
N ALA A 186 3.24 3.94 6.39
CA ALA A 186 3.23 5.23 5.71
C ALA A 186 2.34 6.26 6.42
N LEU A 187 1.15 5.87 6.88
CA LEU A 187 0.27 6.76 7.64
C LEU A 187 0.88 7.17 8.98
N TRP A 188 1.51 6.23 9.68
CA TRP A 188 2.19 6.51 10.94
C TRP A 188 3.37 7.46 10.73
N LEU A 189 4.22 7.21 9.73
CA LEU A 189 5.34 8.07 9.35
C LEU A 189 4.87 9.46 8.90
N ALA A 190 3.76 9.54 8.17
CA ALA A 190 3.18 10.83 7.78
C ALA A 190 2.71 11.60 9.01
N LEU A 191 2.05 10.93 9.96
CA LEU A 191 1.58 11.56 11.20
C LEU A 191 2.75 12.07 12.06
N THR A 192 3.77 11.22 12.29
CA THR A 192 4.96 11.59 13.07
C THR A 192 5.75 12.69 12.39
N GLY A 193 5.91 12.62 11.07
CA GLY A 193 6.59 13.64 10.28
C GLY A 193 5.84 14.96 10.27
N LEU A 194 4.51 14.98 10.10
CA LEU A 194 3.70 16.21 10.25
C LEU A 194 3.81 16.79 11.66
N GLY A 195 3.84 15.95 12.70
CA GLY A 195 4.09 16.38 14.07
C GLY A 195 5.45 17.06 14.23
N ALA A 196 6.50 16.47 13.65
CA ALA A 196 7.84 17.08 13.62
C ALA A 196 7.85 18.40 12.84
N LEU A 197 7.16 18.49 11.70
CA LEU A 197 7.04 19.72 10.93
C LEU A 197 6.34 20.83 11.71
N LEU A 198 5.26 20.51 12.43
CA LEU A 198 4.60 21.47 13.29
C LEU A 198 5.51 21.93 14.42
N LEU A 199 6.22 20.99 15.08
CA LEU A 199 7.14 21.33 16.17
C LEU A 199 8.25 22.26 15.68
N VAL A 200 8.92 21.90 14.58
CA VAL A 200 10.04 22.67 14.03
C VAL A 200 9.56 24.01 13.43
N GLY A 201 8.49 24.01 12.64
CA GLY A 201 7.93 25.22 12.03
C GLY A 201 7.45 26.24 13.06
N LEU A 202 6.80 25.77 14.14
CA LEU A 202 6.30 26.65 15.21
C LEU A 202 7.40 27.09 16.18
N ALA A 203 8.35 26.22 16.51
CA ALA A 203 9.42 26.54 17.46
C ALA A 203 10.54 27.39 16.84
N LEU A 204 10.86 27.16 15.56
CA LEU A 204 11.98 27.81 14.87
C LEU A 204 11.56 28.89 13.87
N GLY A 205 10.26 29.09 13.62
CA GLY A 205 9.77 30.14 12.72
C GLY A 205 9.95 29.86 11.22
N HIS A 206 10.19 28.60 10.84
CA HIS A 206 10.50 28.19 9.45
C HIS A 206 9.28 27.75 8.64
N THR A 207 8.14 28.39 8.85
CA THR A 207 6.86 27.92 8.28
C THR A 207 6.84 27.99 6.75
N THR A 208 7.27 29.11 6.18
CA THR A 208 7.24 29.37 4.73
C THR A 208 8.23 28.48 3.95
N THR A 209 9.45 28.35 4.47
CA THR A 209 10.48 27.48 3.89
C THR A 209 10.08 26.01 3.94
N MET A 210 9.46 25.55 5.04
CA MET A 210 8.93 24.18 5.15
C MET A 210 7.81 23.89 4.14
N LEU A 211 6.89 24.84 3.93
CA LEU A 211 5.81 24.67 2.95
C LEU A 211 6.36 24.58 1.52
N LEU A 212 7.37 25.39 1.17
CA LEU A 212 8.04 25.28 -0.11
C LEU A 212 8.82 23.97 -0.26
N GLY A 213 9.45 23.51 0.82
CA GLY A 213 10.07 22.18 0.88
C GLY A 213 9.07 21.06 0.62
N ALA A 214 7.89 21.12 1.27
CA ALA A 214 6.80 20.17 1.05
C ALA A 214 6.32 20.17 -0.39
N LEU A 215 6.17 21.36 -0.98
CA LEU A 215 5.80 21.53 -2.38
C LEU A 215 6.84 20.89 -3.31
N GLY A 216 8.12 21.13 -3.07
CA GLY A 216 9.21 20.52 -3.83
C GLY A 216 9.17 18.99 -3.74
N GLY A 217 8.99 18.47 -2.53
CA GLY A 217 8.85 17.03 -2.26
C GLY A 217 7.67 16.42 -3.00
N PHE A 218 6.52 17.09 -3.02
CA PHE A 218 5.32 16.66 -3.74
C PHE A 218 5.50 16.64 -5.26
N LEU A 219 6.15 17.66 -5.82
CA LEU A 219 6.33 17.79 -7.27
C LEU A 219 7.21 16.67 -7.85
N SER A 220 8.19 16.19 -7.08
CA SER A 220 9.15 15.17 -7.53
C SER A 220 8.49 13.85 -8.00
N PRO A 221 7.60 13.21 -7.22
CA PRO A 221 6.80 12.08 -7.69
C PRO A 221 5.83 12.41 -8.82
N VAL A 222 5.15 13.57 -8.78
CA VAL A 222 4.16 13.96 -9.80
C VAL A 222 4.81 14.04 -11.18
N VAL A 223 5.96 14.69 -11.29
CA VAL A 223 6.74 14.74 -12.54
C VAL A 223 7.17 13.33 -12.98
N GLY A 224 7.55 12.47 -12.03
CA GLY A 224 7.90 11.08 -12.32
C GLY A 224 6.75 10.26 -12.91
N VAL A 225 5.54 10.45 -12.39
CA VAL A 225 4.31 9.81 -12.89
C VAL A 225 3.94 10.36 -14.26
N MET A 226 3.98 11.68 -14.47
CA MET A 226 3.67 12.30 -15.77
C MET A 226 4.62 11.87 -16.89
N ARG A 227 5.86 11.51 -16.55
CA ARG A 227 6.85 11.01 -17.51
C ARG A 227 6.76 9.49 -17.73
N SER A 228 5.80 8.80 -17.12
CA SER A 228 5.66 7.34 -17.15
C SER A 228 6.90 6.59 -16.66
N GLN A 229 7.81 7.27 -15.95
CA GLN A 229 9.10 6.69 -15.56
C GLN A 229 9.01 5.88 -14.25
N ARG A 230 7.90 5.98 -13.50
CA ARG A 230 7.75 5.27 -12.21
C ARG A 230 6.31 4.88 -11.93
N HIS A 231 6.12 3.63 -11.51
CA HIS A 231 5.01 3.28 -10.64
C HIS A 231 5.33 3.81 -9.24
N SER A 232 4.70 4.91 -8.85
CA SER A 232 4.85 5.44 -7.49
C SER A 232 3.90 4.69 -6.57
N SER A 233 4.44 4.01 -5.55
CA SER A 233 3.61 3.45 -4.51
C SER A 233 2.89 4.57 -3.75
N TRP A 234 1.68 4.30 -3.28
CA TRP A 234 0.88 5.27 -2.53
C TRP A 234 1.64 5.84 -1.33
N GLY A 235 2.38 4.99 -0.61
CA GLY A 235 3.22 5.41 0.52
C GLY A 235 4.27 6.46 0.15
N VAL A 236 4.87 6.36 -1.04
CA VAL A 236 5.83 7.37 -1.53
C VAL A 236 5.13 8.70 -1.80
N LEU A 237 3.92 8.68 -2.38
CA LEU A 237 3.16 9.91 -2.63
C LEU A 237 2.75 10.62 -1.32
N VAL A 238 2.46 9.84 -0.28
CA VAL A 238 2.08 10.35 1.04
C VAL A 238 3.28 10.85 1.84
N LEU A 239 4.45 10.23 1.69
CA LEU A 239 5.62 10.65 2.46
C LEU A 239 6.44 11.74 1.77
N ALA A 240 6.31 11.90 0.46
CA ALA A 240 7.13 12.85 -0.30
C ALA A 240 7.02 14.31 0.16
N PRO A 241 5.83 14.87 0.45
CA PRO A 241 5.74 16.24 0.98
C PRO A 241 6.37 16.38 2.36
N VAL A 242 6.20 15.37 3.21
CA VAL A 242 6.78 15.36 4.57
C VAL A 242 8.30 15.30 4.50
N GLY A 243 8.84 14.39 3.70
CA GLY A 243 10.28 14.27 3.45
C GLY A 243 10.86 15.52 2.80
N GLY A 244 10.14 16.14 1.86
CA GLY A 244 10.56 17.38 1.22
C GLY A 244 10.67 18.55 2.19
N ALA A 245 9.71 18.71 3.10
CA ALA A 245 9.77 19.76 4.11
C ALA A 245 10.93 19.55 5.09
N LEU A 246 11.18 18.31 5.54
CA LEU A 246 12.32 17.99 6.39
C LEU A 246 13.65 18.19 5.66
N ALA A 247 13.73 17.78 4.38
CA ALA A 247 14.92 17.98 3.55
C ALA A 247 15.22 19.46 3.32
N ALA A 248 14.19 20.30 3.16
CA ALA A 248 14.36 21.74 3.06
C ALA A 248 14.97 22.34 4.33
N THR A 249 14.44 21.98 5.51
CA THR A 249 14.98 22.45 6.79
C THR A 249 16.42 21.96 7.00
N GLY A 250 16.69 20.68 6.75
CA GLY A 250 18.03 20.10 6.85
C GLY A 250 19.02 20.72 5.85
N GLY A 251 18.57 20.98 4.63
CA GLY A 251 19.36 21.62 3.58
C GLY A 251 19.72 23.07 3.92
N LEU A 252 18.80 23.83 4.52
CA LEU A 252 19.08 25.19 5.00
C LEU A 252 20.08 25.20 6.17
N LEU A 253 19.96 24.24 7.11
CA LEU A 253 20.95 24.08 8.18
C LEU A 253 22.33 23.71 7.61
N LEU A 254 22.36 22.83 6.61
CA LEU A 254 23.59 22.44 5.93
C LEU A 254 24.23 23.64 5.23
N ILE A 255 23.45 24.45 4.49
CA ILE A 255 23.95 25.70 3.89
C ILE A 255 24.53 26.60 4.97
N ARG A 256 23.82 26.79 6.10
CA ARG A 256 24.30 27.65 7.19
C ARG A 256 25.61 27.15 7.80
N MET A 257 25.77 25.84 7.92
CA MET A 257 27.00 25.20 8.40
C MET A 257 28.15 25.40 7.41
N LEU A 258 27.93 25.15 6.12
CA LEU A 258 28.98 25.33 5.10
C LEU A 258 29.35 26.80 4.85
N ALA A 259 28.41 27.71 5.10
CA ALA A 259 28.63 29.15 5.04
C ALA A 259 29.29 29.69 6.31
N ASP A 260 29.52 28.86 7.33
CA ASP A 260 30.13 29.34 8.57
C ASP A 260 31.57 29.80 8.30
N PRO A 261 32.03 30.94 8.87
CA PRO A 261 33.33 31.53 8.53
C PRO A 261 34.51 30.62 8.86
N GLN A 262 34.30 29.66 9.77
CA GLN A 262 35.29 28.65 10.14
C GLN A 262 35.49 27.58 9.05
N LEU A 263 34.45 27.28 8.28
CA LEU A 263 34.48 26.32 7.17
C LEU A 263 34.75 27.01 5.83
N GLY A 264 34.22 28.22 5.63
CA GLY A 264 34.55 29.10 4.50
C GLY A 264 34.22 28.55 3.11
N VAL A 265 33.40 27.50 3.02
CA VAL A 265 33.09 26.80 1.75
C VAL A 265 32.07 27.59 0.93
N LEU A 266 31.09 28.21 1.60
CA LEU A 266 30.09 29.08 0.99
C LEU A 266 30.30 30.53 1.45
N GLY A 267 30.16 31.49 0.53
CA GLY A 267 30.35 32.92 0.85
C GLY A 267 29.29 33.50 1.79
N GLU A 268 29.60 34.67 2.38
CA GLU A 268 28.76 35.37 3.38
C GLU A 268 27.32 35.63 2.93
N VAL A 269 27.10 35.75 1.62
CA VAL A 269 25.76 35.92 1.02
C VAL A 269 24.80 34.80 1.46
N PHE A 270 25.28 33.56 1.61
CA PHE A 270 24.44 32.46 2.06
C PHE A 270 24.23 32.45 3.58
N LEU A 271 25.14 33.04 4.34
CA LEU A 271 25.05 33.13 5.80
C LEU A 271 23.88 34.05 6.21
N GLU A 272 23.71 35.16 5.50
CA GLU A 272 22.64 36.14 5.75
C GLU A 272 21.30 35.81 5.09
N ASN A 273 21.30 35.03 4.01
CA ASN A 273 20.11 34.77 3.19
C ASN A 273 19.55 33.35 3.27
N SER A 274 19.99 32.54 4.25
CA SER A 274 19.52 31.16 4.43
C SER A 274 18.69 31.01 5.71
N TRP A 275 19.24 30.40 6.75
CA TRP A 275 18.52 30.00 7.96
C TRP A 275 18.02 31.17 8.82
N ASN A 276 18.77 32.27 8.90
CA ASN A 276 18.38 33.40 9.75
C ASN A 276 17.37 34.35 9.08
N ALA A 277 17.09 34.15 7.79
CA ALA A 277 16.20 35.00 7.00
C ALA A 277 15.30 34.14 6.09
N PRO A 278 14.38 33.34 6.67
CA PRO A 278 13.55 32.39 5.93
C PRO A 278 12.69 33.03 4.83
N ASP A 279 12.34 34.29 4.97
CA ASP A 279 11.48 35.02 4.02
C ASP A 279 12.25 35.58 2.82
N ARG A 280 13.60 35.45 2.81
CA ARG A 280 14.40 35.87 1.66
C ARG A 280 14.15 34.90 0.49
N PRO A 281 14.05 35.40 -0.76
CA PRO A 281 13.84 34.56 -1.93
C PRO A 281 14.88 33.44 -2.10
N VAL A 282 16.12 33.66 -1.66
CA VAL A 282 17.20 32.66 -1.71
C VAL A 282 16.92 31.49 -0.76
N ALA A 283 16.50 31.74 0.48
CA ALA A 283 16.11 30.70 1.43
C ALA A 283 14.91 29.90 0.91
N MET A 284 13.93 30.57 0.31
CA MET A 284 12.77 29.94 -0.31
C MET A 284 13.15 29.04 -1.49
N ALA A 285 13.96 29.55 -2.43
CA ALA A 285 14.39 28.79 -3.60
C ALA A 285 15.24 27.56 -3.21
N THR A 286 16.16 27.74 -2.25
CA THR A 286 16.97 26.62 -1.73
C THR A 286 16.11 25.60 -0.98
N ALA A 287 15.14 26.04 -0.18
CA ALA A 287 14.17 25.14 0.46
C ALA A 287 13.38 24.31 -0.56
N LEU A 288 12.90 24.93 -1.65
CA LEU A 288 12.20 24.22 -2.72
C LEU A 288 13.10 23.19 -3.42
N LEU A 289 14.35 23.56 -3.72
CA LEU A 289 15.34 22.68 -4.35
C LEU A 289 15.69 21.48 -3.46
N PHE A 290 15.95 21.72 -2.18
CA PHE A 290 16.20 20.66 -1.22
C PHE A 290 14.98 19.77 -1.01
N GLY A 291 13.78 20.35 -0.98
CA GLY A 291 12.54 19.59 -0.93
C GLY A 291 12.36 18.68 -2.15
N PHE A 292 12.62 19.20 -3.35
CA PHE A 292 12.55 18.42 -4.59
C PHE A 292 13.59 17.29 -4.66
N SER A 293 14.79 17.54 -4.13
CA SER A 293 15.91 16.60 -4.11
C SER A 293 15.89 15.63 -2.91
N GLY A 294 15.00 15.79 -1.93
CA GLY A 294 14.93 14.90 -0.76
C GLY A 294 14.78 13.41 -1.11
N ASN A 295 14.09 13.10 -2.20
CA ASN A 295 14.00 11.72 -2.72
C ASN A 295 15.33 11.18 -3.30
N LEU A 296 16.22 12.05 -3.78
CA LEU A 296 17.56 11.68 -4.26
C LEU A 296 18.49 11.38 -3.07
N PHE A 297 18.45 12.21 -2.02
CA PHE A 297 19.22 11.97 -0.80
C PHE A 297 18.81 10.68 -0.08
N SER A 298 17.51 10.39 0.00
CA SER A 298 17.05 9.13 0.60
C SER A 298 17.51 7.91 -0.20
N ARG A 299 17.63 8.02 -1.53
CA ARG A 299 18.19 6.95 -2.38
C ARG A 299 19.70 6.79 -2.17
N LEU A 300 20.44 7.91 -2.11
CA LEU A 300 21.87 7.90 -1.84
C LEU A 300 22.19 7.29 -0.46
N ALA A 301 21.40 7.65 0.56
CA ALA A 301 21.52 7.07 1.90
C ALA A 301 21.25 5.56 1.89
N LEU A 302 20.16 5.11 1.23
CA LEU A 302 19.85 3.68 1.10
C LEU A 302 20.92 2.90 0.32
N THR A 303 21.45 3.47 -0.77
CA THR A 303 22.56 2.85 -1.53
C THR A 303 23.85 2.81 -0.72
N ALA A 304 24.14 3.84 0.07
CA ALA A 304 25.31 3.87 0.94
C ALA A 304 25.20 2.84 2.06
N THR A 305 24.03 2.71 2.72
CA THR A 305 23.80 1.67 3.73
C THR A 305 23.73 0.26 3.14
N GLY A 306 23.24 0.10 1.90
CA GLY A 306 23.24 -1.20 1.21
C GLY A 306 24.65 -1.71 0.91
N GLN A 307 25.57 -0.80 0.57
CA GLN A 307 26.99 -1.12 0.39
C GLN A 307 27.69 -1.48 1.71
N ILE A 308 27.25 -0.91 2.83
CA ILE A 308 27.80 -1.20 4.17
C ILE A 308 27.23 -2.50 4.74
N ALA A 309 26.00 -2.88 4.38
CA ALA A 309 25.31 -4.06 4.89
C ALA A 309 25.59 -5.36 4.11
N THR A 310 26.45 -5.33 3.08
CA THR A 310 26.84 -6.54 2.36
C THR A 310 28.03 -7.19 3.09
N PRO A 311 27.89 -8.35 3.76
CA PRO A 311 29.04 -9.07 4.28
C PRO A 311 29.90 -9.57 3.11
N PRO A 312 31.24 -9.66 3.26
CA PRO A 312 32.07 -10.29 2.25
C PRO A 312 31.65 -11.74 2.05
N ASP A 313 31.37 -12.10 0.81
CA ASP A 313 31.07 -13.47 0.39
C ASP A 313 32.30 -14.36 0.65
N PRO A 314 32.23 -15.41 1.50
CA PRO A 314 33.37 -16.28 1.80
C PRO A 314 33.69 -17.26 0.65
N ALA A 315 33.12 -17.10 -0.54
CA ALA A 315 33.32 -17.97 -1.69
C ALA A 315 34.03 -17.27 -2.87
N GLN A 316 35.28 -16.85 -2.68
CA GLN A 316 36.22 -16.70 -3.80
C GLN A 316 37.50 -17.50 -3.51
N PRO A 317 37.67 -18.69 -4.12
CA PRO A 317 38.98 -19.31 -4.18
C PRO A 317 39.90 -18.51 -5.11
N GLN A 318 41.14 -18.30 -4.65
CA GLN A 318 42.27 -17.82 -5.43
C GLN A 318 42.63 -18.78 -6.56
#